data_AF-A0A657YRT4-F1
#
_entry.id   AF-A0A657YRT4-F1
#
_cell.length_a   1.000
_cell.length_b   1.000
_cell.length_c   1.000
_cell.angle_alpha   90.00
_cell.angle_beta   90.00
_cell.angle_gamma   90.00
#
_symmetry.space_group_name_H-M   'P 1'
#
loop_
_entity.id
_entity.type
_entity.pdbx_description
1 polymer ?
#
loop_
_entity_poly.entity_id
_entity_poly.type
_entity_poly.pdbx_seq_one_letter_code
_entity_poly.pdbx_strand_id
1 'polypeptide(L)'
;MSLKIRKELLIFLILSSFLSLLVGFRGNTNDTITYYMIFKNIGSYDLTNFSLFYNETGVEIGWGLYSKIISLFSDSPVVLFTIFSFFTFFTFYRISRLVEIKFLYVMLYYLPTGFFMMQQFMQIRQGFAIPLVIYGSVLYLSGKKYISLVFFILAVLFHQSSLAFILIFISYLFFNNFLKINTSVFKFFIINILILVFGFIVARFILLDAAMDYFQRLEAYSTTDYAESVGFFSLSNIKFYIEFFLIFLLLNNRLLLNKFIVFFVFIFTVGLSLRVAFYDFGILSGRLSNTFLLIEVFLMPMLLSSRLNKIYLYIYFLLYFLVIFYVTWTFQASEFIKNNYFLPLS
;
A
#
# COMPACT_ATOMS: atom_id res chain seq x y z
N MET A 1 11.53 -39.26 4.60
CA MET A 1 11.84 -37.86 4.21
C MET A 1 10.94 -36.93 5.01
N SER A 2 11.42 -36.30 6.08
CA SER A 2 10.59 -35.41 6.91
C SER A 2 10.64 -33.98 6.35
N LEU A 3 9.53 -33.54 5.75
CA LEU A 3 9.33 -32.16 5.35
C LEU A 3 9.23 -31.27 6.59
N LYS A 4 10.36 -30.71 7.03
CA LYS A 4 10.36 -29.67 8.08
C LYS A 4 9.89 -28.34 7.49
N ILE A 5 8.57 -28.13 7.46
CA ILE A 5 7.98 -26.84 7.11
C ILE A 5 8.37 -25.81 8.18
N ARG A 6 8.93 -24.67 7.76
CA ARG A 6 9.26 -23.57 8.69
C ARG A 6 7.95 -23.01 9.27
N LYS A 7 7.86 -22.87 10.60
CA LYS A 7 6.67 -22.32 11.29
C LYS A 7 6.13 -21.04 10.67
N GLU A 8 7.02 -20.11 10.28
CA GLU A 8 6.63 -18.85 9.61
C GLU A 8 5.97 -19.06 8.25
N LEU A 9 6.38 -20.08 7.47
CA LEU A 9 5.75 -20.41 6.20
C LEU A 9 4.34 -20.97 6.43
N LEU A 10 4.16 -21.80 7.46
CA LEU A 10 2.86 -22.34 7.81
C LEU A 10 1.89 -21.23 8.26
N ILE A 11 2.35 -20.30 9.11
CA ILE A 11 1.57 -19.13 9.53
C ILE A 11 1.15 -18.30 8.31
N PHE A 12 2.08 -18.04 7.38
CA PHE A 12 1.77 -17.36 6.12
C PHE A 12 0.68 -18.09 5.34
N LEU A 13 0.87 -19.38 5.05
CA LEU A 13 -0.07 -20.15 4.22
C LEU A 13 -1.47 -20.16 4.84
N ILE A 14 -1.59 -20.46 6.13
CA ILE A 14 -2.90 -20.53 6.80
C ILE A 14 -3.60 -19.16 6.79
N LEU A 15 -2.91 -18.10 7.24
CA LEU A 15 -3.52 -16.78 7.34
C LEU A 15 -3.85 -16.21 5.96
N SER A 16 -2.92 -16.28 5.01
CA SER A 16 -3.11 -15.70 3.68
C SER A 16 -4.18 -16.45 2.89
N SER A 17 -4.23 -17.78 2.94
CA SER A 17 -5.29 -18.52 2.26
C SER A 17 -6.67 -18.19 2.81
N PHE A 18 -6.83 -18.12 4.14
CA PHE A 18 -8.09 -17.75 4.76
C PHE A 18 -8.53 -16.33 4.39
N LEU A 19 -7.64 -15.34 4.54
CA LEU A 19 -7.95 -13.94 4.26
C LEU A 19 -8.21 -13.69 2.77
N SER A 20 -7.45 -14.33 1.88
CA SER A 20 -7.69 -14.22 0.45
C SER A 20 -9.00 -14.86 0.01
N LEU A 21 -9.44 -15.92 0.70
CA LEU A 21 -10.76 -16.49 0.45
C LEU A 21 -11.88 -15.50 0.84
N LEU A 22 -11.73 -14.81 1.98
CA LEU A 22 -12.66 -13.74 2.38
C LEU A 22 -12.72 -12.61 1.34
N VAL A 23 -11.57 -12.21 0.78
CA VAL A 23 -11.54 -11.21 -0.31
C VAL A 23 -12.17 -11.77 -1.59
N GLY A 24 -11.99 -13.06 -1.86
CA GLY A 24 -12.60 -13.77 -3.00
C GLY A 24 -14.12 -13.70 -3.01
N PHE A 25 -14.74 -13.94 -1.85
CA PHE A 25 -16.19 -13.92 -1.68
C PHE A 25 -16.82 -12.53 -1.65
N ARG A 26 -16.09 -11.47 -2.01
CA ARG A 26 -16.68 -10.14 -2.08
C ARG A 26 -17.79 -10.06 -3.13
N GLY A 27 -18.87 -9.39 -2.75
CA GLY A 27 -19.95 -8.95 -3.61
C GLY A 27 -19.62 -7.68 -4.38
N ASN A 28 -20.66 -6.91 -4.72
CA ASN A 28 -20.58 -5.71 -5.56
C ASN A 28 -19.96 -4.47 -4.87
N THR A 29 -18.79 -4.62 -4.25
CA THR A 29 -18.00 -3.48 -3.75
C THR A 29 -17.48 -2.63 -4.92
N ASN A 30 -17.10 -1.38 -4.64
CA ASN A 30 -16.60 -0.45 -5.65
C ASN A 30 -15.50 -1.08 -6.54
N ASP A 31 -15.56 -0.81 -7.84
CA ASP A 31 -14.73 -1.36 -8.92
C ASP A 31 -14.85 -2.87 -9.19
N THR A 32 -15.44 -3.67 -8.28
CA THR A 32 -15.54 -5.13 -8.42
C THR A 32 -16.33 -5.54 -9.67
N ILE A 33 -17.44 -4.87 -9.96
CA ILE A 33 -18.25 -5.15 -11.15
C ILE A 33 -17.44 -4.91 -12.44
N THR A 34 -16.70 -3.81 -12.52
CA THR A 34 -15.84 -3.48 -13.66
C THR A 34 -14.81 -4.58 -13.88
N TYR A 35 -14.13 -5.01 -12.82
CA TYR A 35 -13.14 -6.08 -12.87
C TYR A 35 -13.73 -7.42 -13.30
N TYR A 36 -14.92 -7.76 -12.79
CA TYR A 36 -15.64 -8.95 -13.16
C TYR A 36 -16.09 -8.95 -14.62
N MET A 37 -16.62 -7.82 -15.11
CA MET A 37 -17.06 -7.67 -16.51
C MET A 37 -15.89 -7.77 -17.48
N ILE A 38 -14.74 -7.18 -17.15
CA ILE A 38 -13.51 -7.34 -17.96
C ILE A 38 -13.10 -8.83 -18.01
N PHE A 39 -13.14 -9.52 -16.86
CA PHE A 39 -12.78 -10.93 -16.79
C PHE A 39 -13.72 -11.83 -17.60
N LYS A 40 -15.04 -11.60 -17.52
CA LYS A 40 -16.04 -12.34 -18.30
C LYS A 40 -15.87 -12.14 -19.80
N ASN A 41 -15.49 -10.94 -20.21
CA ASN A 41 -15.32 -10.58 -21.61
C ASN A 41 -13.83 -10.61 -22.04
N ILE A 42 -12.95 -11.29 -21.30
CA ILE A 42 -11.51 -11.21 -21.58
C ILE A 42 -11.11 -11.74 -22.96
N GLY A 43 -11.96 -12.57 -23.58
CA GLY A 43 -11.78 -13.05 -24.95
C GLY A 43 -12.02 -12.00 -26.03
N SER A 44 -12.73 -10.90 -25.74
CA SER A 44 -13.06 -9.86 -26.73
C SER A 44 -12.06 -8.70 -26.77
N TYR A 45 -11.17 -8.59 -25.78
CA TYR A 45 -10.21 -7.49 -25.70
C TYR A 45 -8.88 -7.83 -26.39
N ASP A 46 -8.28 -6.84 -27.05
CA ASP A 46 -6.92 -6.94 -27.59
C ASP A 46 -5.87 -6.67 -26.50
N LEU A 47 -5.24 -7.75 -26.02
CA LEU A 47 -4.19 -7.66 -24.99
C LEU A 47 -2.80 -7.31 -25.54
N THR A 48 -2.66 -7.17 -26.87
CA THR A 48 -1.41 -6.77 -27.52
C THR A 48 -1.29 -5.26 -27.65
N ASN A 49 -2.42 -4.54 -27.66
CA ASN A 49 -2.47 -3.08 -27.73
C ASN A 49 -2.86 -2.46 -26.38
N PHE A 50 -1.86 -2.00 -25.62
CA PHE A 50 -2.05 -1.53 -24.26
C PHE A 50 -2.88 -0.24 -24.19
N SER A 51 -2.74 0.64 -25.18
CA SER A 51 -3.49 1.89 -25.23
C SER A 51 -4.95 1.64 -25.55
N LEU A 52 -5.25 0.73 -26.49
CA LEU A 52 -6.61 0.35 -26.84
C LEU A 52 -7.31 -0.28 -25.63
N PHE A 53 -6.68 -1.26 -24.99
CA PHE A 53 -7.22 -1.91 -23.79
C PHE A 53 -7.56 -0.91 -22.68
N TYR A 54 -6.65 0.04 -22.40
CA TYR A 54 -6.88 1.05 -21.38
C TYR A 54 -8.03 1.99 -21.74
N ASN A 55 -8.14 2.40 -22.99
CA ASN A 55 -9.22 3.26 -23.46
C ASN A 55 -10.60 2.58 -23.38
N GLU A 56 -10.66 1.28 -23.65
CA GLU A 56 -11.91 0.51 -23.59
C GLU A 56 -12.34 0.15 -22.16
N THR A 57 -11.38 -0.19 -21.29
CA THR A 57 -11.68 -0.76 -19.97
C THR A 57 -11.47 0.22 -18.82
N GLY A 58 -10.71 1.29 -19.04
CA GLY A 58 -10.28 2.22 -18.00
C GLY A 58 -9.29 1.62 -16.99
N VAL A 59 -8.72 0.44 -17.28
CA VAL A 59 -7.88 -0.38 -16.39
C VAL A 59 -6.54 -0.72 -17.08
N GLU A 60 -5.47 -0.76 -16.31
CA GLU A 60 -4.13 -1.10 -16.78
C GLU A 60 -4.03 -2.57 -17.26
N ILE A 61 -3.23 -2.78 -18.31
CA ILE A 61 -3.13 -4.06 -19.04
C ILE A 61 -2.74 -5.26 -18.16
N GLY A 62 -2.03 -5.04 -17.05
CA GLY A 62 -1.68 -6.11 -16.11
C GLY A 62 -2.91 -6.85 -15.59
N TRP A 63 -4.03 -6.13 -15.38
CA TRP A 63 -5.31 -6.76 -15.02
C TRP A 63 -5.87 -7.64 -16.13
N GLY A 64 -5.78 -7.19 -17.40
CA GLY A 64 -6.22 -7.97 -18.55
C GLY A 64 -5.41 -9.26 -18.72
N LEU A 65 -4.08 -9.16 -18.65
CA LEU A 65 -3.18 -10.32 -18.72
C LEU A 65 -3.44 -11.30 -17.57
N TYR A 66 -3.62 -10.79 -16.35
CA TYR A 66 -4.01 -11.60 -15.20
C TYR A 66 -5.35 -12.31 -15.40
N SER A 67 -6.38 -11.55 -15.81
CA SER A 67 -7.72 -12.08 -16.09
C SER A 67 -7.66 -13.18 -17.15
N LYS A 68 -6.84 -13.00 -18.18
CA LYS A 68 -6.66 -14.01 -19.23
C LYS A 68 -6.06 -15.29 -18.67
N ILE A 69 -5.03 -15.20 -17.83
CA ILE A 69 -4.42 -16.36 -17.19
C ILE A 69 -5.44 -17.13 -16.34
N ILE A 70 -6.22 -16.44 -15.52
CA ILE A 70 -7.24 -17.08 -14.68
C ILE A 70 -8.34 -17.74 -15.54
N SER A 71 -8.76 -17.09 -16.63
CA SER A 71 -9.79 -17.61 -17.54
C SER A 71 -9.42 -18.94 -18.21
N LEU A 72 -8.12 -19.29 -18.24
CA LEU A 72 -7.68 -20.58 -18.77
C LEU A 72 -8.12 -21.78 -17.91
N PHE A 73 -8.47 -21.56 -16.65
CA PHE A 73 -8.81 -22.65 -15.72
C PHE A 73 -9.99 -22.37 -14.78
N SER A 74 -10.58 -21.17 -14.81
CA SER A 74 -11.74 -20.83 -13.99
C SER A 74 -12.50 -19.65 -14.59
N ASP A 75 -13.83 -19.68 -14.49
CA ASP A 75 -14.72 -18.55 -14.79
C ASP A 75 -15.31 -17.90 -13.53
N SER A 76 -14.80 -18.30 -12.35
CA SER A 76 -15.32 -17.85 -11.06
C SER A 76 -14.65 -16.55 -10.59
N PRO A 77 -15.42 -15.48 -10.29
CA PRO A 77 -14.88 -14.26 -9.69
C PRO A 77 -14.24 -14.51 -8.32
N VAL A 78 -14.71 -15.51 -7.58
CA VAL A 78 -14.11 -15.90 -6.29
C VAL A 78 -12.67 -16.35 -6.49
N VAL A 79 -12.43 -17.22 -7.48
CA VAL A 79 -11.07 -17.69 -7.81
C VAL A 79 -10.19 -16.52 -8.29
N LEU A 80 -10.73 -15.66 -9.15
CA LEU A 80 -10.05 -14.46 -9.65
C LEU A 80 -9.56 -13.57 -8.51
N PHE A 81 -10.42 -13.27 -7.54
CA PHE A 81 -10.06 -12.34 -6.47
C PHE A 81 -9.26 -12.99 -5.34
N THR A 82 -9.49 -14.27 -5.04
CA THR A 82 -8.68 -15.01 -4.06
C THR A 82 -7.23 -15.14 -4.50
N ILE A 83 -6.97 -15.54 -5.74
CA ILE A 83 -5.58 -15.69 -6.22
C ILE A 83 -4.85 -14.34 -6.21
N PHE A 84 -5.54 -13.28 -6.63
CA PHE A 84 -4.96 -11.93 -6.67
C PHE A 84 -4.62 -11.41 -5.27
N SER A 85 -5.54 -11.58 -4.31
CA SER A 85 -5.29 -11.24 -2.90
C SER A 85 -4.16 -12.07 -2.32
N PHE A 86 -4.06 -13.36 -2.67
CA PHE A 86 -3.01 -14.23 -2.18
C PHE A 86 -1.63 -13.77 -2.64
N PHE A 87 -1.50 -13.32 -3.91
CA PHE A 87 -0.25 -12.75 -4.40
C PHE A 87 0.15 -11.45 -3.68
N THR A 88 -0.82 -10.66 -3.23
CA THR A 88 -0.55 -9.49 -2.38
C THR A 88 0.08 -9.91 -1.05
N PHE A 89 -0.53 -10.85 -0.34
CA PHE A 89 0.02 -11.35 0.92
C PHE A 89 1.35 -12.09 0.75
N PHE A 90 1.52 -12.82 -0.36
CA PHE A 90 2.80 -13.42 -0.72
C PHE A 90 3.88 -12.35 -0.82
N THR A 91 3.58 -11.21 -1.47
CA THR A 91 4.52 -10.09 -1.57
C THR A 91 4.87 -9.53 -0.19
N PHE A 92 3.89 -9.36 0.71
CA PHE A 92 4.15 -8.98 2.11
C PHE A 92 5.03 -9.98 2.85
N TYR A 93 4.78 -11.28 2.69
CA TYR A 93 5.65 -12.32 3.23
C TYR A 93 7.08 -12.18 2.70
N ARG A 94 7.27 -11.97 1.40
CA ARG A 94 8.59 -11.79 0.79
C ARG A 94 9.32 -10.54 1.28
N ILE A 95 8.63 -9.42 1.46
CA ILE A 95 9.19 -8.20 2.07
C ILE A 95 9.60 -8.49 3.50
N SER A 96 8.72 -9.06 4.32
CA SER A 96 8.97 -9.34 5.73
C SER A 96 10.24 -10.19 5.94
N ARG A 97 10.44 -11.18 5.05
CA ARG A 97 11.64 -12.04 5.04
C ARG A 97 12.92 -11.29 4.68
N LEU A 98 12.86 -10.30 3.79
CA LEU A 98 14.03 -9.50 3.40
C LEU A 98 14.40 -8.45 4.45
N VAL A 99 13.41 -7.85 5.12
CA VAL A 99 13.63 -6.84 6.17
C VAL A 99 13.70 -7.44 7.57
N GLU A 100 13.71 -8.78 7.66
CA GLU A 100 13.91 -9.57 8.88
C GLU A 100 12.85 -9.35 9.98
N ILE A 101 11.60 -9.08 9.59
CA ILE A 101 10.46 -9.00 10.50
C ILE A 101 9.54 -10.22 10.35
N LYS A 102 8.87 -10.62 11.43
CA LYS A 102 7.90 -11.74 11.36
C LYS A 102 6.68 -11.34 10.57
N PHE A 103 6.22 -12.22 9.69
CA PHE A 103 5.03 -11.97 8.87
C PHE A 103 3.78 -11.71 9.74
N LEU A 104 3.66 -12.41 10.87
CA LEU A 104 2.57 -12.19 11.80
C LEU A 104 2.51 -10.75 12.32
N TYR A 105 3.65 -10.11 12.59
CA TYR A 105 3.68 -8.72 13.08
C TYR A 105 3.22 -7.74 12.00
N VAL A 106 3.60 -8.01 10.75
CA VAL A 106 3.12 -7.26 9.57
C VAL A 106 1.60 -7.40 9.46
N MET A 107 1.05 -8.62 9.62
CA MET A 107 -0.40 -8.85 9.51
C MET A 107 -1.19 -8.21 10.66
N LEU A 108 -0.70 -8.32 11.91
CA LEU A 108 -1.34 -7.69 13.07
C LEU A 108 -1.44 -6.16 12.94
N TYR A 109 -0.50 -5.55 12.23
CA TYR A 109 -0.52 -4.12 11.94
C TYR A 109 -1.36 -3.79 10.70
N TYR A 110 -1.32 -4.63 9.65
CA TYR A 110 -2.02 -4.40 8.38
C TYR A 110 -3.54 -4.56 8.47
N LEU A 111 -4.00 -5.68 9.01
CA LEU A 111 -5.41 -6.10 8.99
C LEU A 111 -6.41 -5.10 9.59
N PRO A 112 -6.13 -4.40 10.71
CA PRO A 112 -7.09 -3.47 11.28
C PRO A 112 -7.21 -2.16 10.47
N THR A 113 -6.31 -1.89 9.52
CA THR A 113 -6.23 -0.62 8.81
C THR A 113 -7.12 -0.57 7.56
N GLY A 114 -7.38 0.65 7.09
CA GLY A 114 -7.98 0.89 5.77
C GLY A 114 -7.17 0.30 4.62
N PHE A 115 -5.88 -0.02 4.79
CA PHE A 115 -5.12 -0.69 3.73
C PHE A 115 -5.61 -2.11 3.46
N PHE A 116 -6.07 -2.85 4.46
CA PHE A 116 -6.70 -4.15 4.21
C PHE A 116 -8.13 -3.94 3.72
N MET A 117 -8.95 -3.26 4.51
CA MET A 117 -10.40 -3.17 4.27
C MET A 117 -10.73 -2.42 2.98
N MET A 118 -10.04 -1.32 2.67
CA MET A 118 -10.31 -0.54 1.46
C MET A 118 -9.53 -1.08 0.26
N GLN A 119 -8.23 -1.35 0.40
CA GLN A 119 -7.45 -1.74 -0.78
C GLN A 119 -7.76 -3.17 -1.22
N GLN A 120 -7.94 -4.15 -0.33
CA GLN A 120 -8.24 -5.50 -0.80
C GLN A 120 -9.63 -5.61 -1.40
N PHE A 121 -10.63 -4.88 -0.89
CA PHE A 121 -12.02 -5.01 -1.32
C PHE A 121 -12.45 -4.04 -2.41
N MET A 122 -11.85 -2.84 -2.50
CA MET A 122 -12.20 -1.84 -3.51
C MET A 122 -11.04 -1.54 -4.46
N GLN A 123 -9.86 -1.24 -3.93
CA GLN A 123 -8.73 -0.78 -4.76
C GLN A 123 -7.71 -1.89 -5.01
N ILE A 124 -8.17 -3.10 -5.36
CA ILE A 124 -7.30 -4.29 -5.28
C ILE A 124 -6.05 -4.20 -6.16
N ARG A 125 -6.16 -3.57 -7.34
CA ARG A 125 -5.02 -3.37 -8.25
C ARG A 125 -3.95 -2.49 -7.64
N GLN A 126 -4.33 -1.35 -7.06
CA GLN A 126 -3.41 -0.51 -6.28
C GLN A 126 -2.87 -1.26 -5.06
N GLY A 127 -3.75 -1.95 -4.34
CA GLY A 127 -3.42 -2.76 -3.17
C GLY A 127 -2.41 -3.87 -3.45
N PHE A 128 -2.30 -4.34 -4.70
CA PHE A 128 -1.28 -5.29 -5.14
C PHE A 128 -0.01 -4.61 -5.67
N ALA A 129 -0.17 -3.56 -6.48
CA ALA A 129 0.94 -2.86 -7.12
C ALA A 129 1.87 -2.16 -6.10
N ILE A 130 1.32 -1.57 -5.04
CA ILE A 130 2.12 -0.86 -4.03
C ILE A 130 3.04 -1.80 -3.22
N PRO A 131 2.57 -2.95 -2.71
CA PRO A 131 3.46 -3.96 -2.16
C PRO A 131 4.54 -4.42 -3.15
N LEU A 132 4.22 -4.59 -4.43
CA LEU A 132 5.21 -5.00 -5.44
C LEU A 132 6.31 -3.96 -5.61
N VAL A 133 5.98 -2.67 -5.69
CA VAL A 133 7.01 -1.62 -5.80
C VAL A 133 7.84 -1.53 -4.52
N ILE A 134 7.24 -1.67 -3.33
CA ILE A 134 8.00 -1.76 -2.07
C ILE A 134 8.96 -2.96 -2.10
N TYR A 135 8.50 -4.12 -2.57
CA TYR A 135 9.35 -5.31 -2.72
C TYR A 135 10.48 -5.07 -3.70
N GLY A 136 10.20 -4.44 -4.85
CA GLY A 136 11.20 -3.99 -5.82
C GLY A 136 12.26 -3.09 -5.18
N SER A 137 11.85 -2.08 -4.39
CA SER A 137 12.78 -1.18 -3.70
C SER A 137 13.64 -1.92 -2.67
N VAL A 138 13.05 -2.81 -1.87
CA VAL A 138 13.78 -3.61 -0.86
C VAL A 138 14.77 -4.57 -1.54
N LEU A 139 14.40 -5.20 -2.66
CA LEU A 139 15.29 -6.04 -3.47
C LEU A 139 16.47 -5.22 -4.02
N TYR A 140 16.21 -4.02 -4.53
CA TYR A 140 17.25 -3.13 -5.05
C TYR A 140 18.25 -2.78 -3.95
N LEU A 141 17.76 -2.35 -2.79
CA LEU A 141 18.59 -2.03 -1.63
C LEU A 141 19.35 -3.26 -1.13
N SER A 142 18.83 -4.46 -1.33
CA SER A 142 19.50 -5.74 -1.03
C SER A 142 20.54 -6.16 -2.09
N GLY A 143 20.79 -5.36 -3.12
CA GLY A 143 21.73 -5.65 -4.19
C GLY A 143 21.15 -6.46 -5.36
N LYS A 144 19.87 -6.84 -5.32
CA LYS A 144 19.20 -7.65 -6.36
C LYS A 144 18.56 -6.74 -7.43
N LYS A 145 19.38 -5.90 -8.07
CA LYS A 145 18.92 -4.82 -8.97
C LYS A 145 18.10 -5.30 -10.17
N TYR A 146 18.54 -6.35 -10.87
CA TYR A 146 17.82 -6.86 -12.04
C TYR A 146 16.43 -7.43 -11.68
N ILE A 147 16.36 -8.17 -10.57
CA ILE A 147 15.08 -8.72 -10.08
C ILE A 147 14.15 -7.57 -9.64
N SER A 148 14.71 -6.55 -9.01
CA SER A 148 13.96 -5.34 -8.63
C SER A 148 13.28 -4.67 -9.84
N LEU A 149 13.97 -4.54 -10.97
CA LEU A 149 13.40 -3.96 -12.20
C LEU A 149 12.17 -4.74 -12.69
N VAL A 150 12.19 -6.07 -12.62
CA VAL A 150 11.04 -6.91 -12.98
C VAL A 150 9.83 -6.58 -12.10
N PHE A 151 10.04 -6.41 -10.80
CA PHE A 151 8.96 -6.04 -9.86
C PHE A 151 8.45 -4.61 -10.06
N PHE A 152 9.31 -3.67 -10.46
CA PHE A 152 8.87 -2.32 -10.83
C PHE A 152 8.02 -2.32 -12.09
N ILE A 153 8.44 -3.02 -13.13
CA ILE A 153 7.65 -3.17 -14.36
C ILE A 153 6.30 -3.81 -14.03
N LEU A 154 6.30 -4.90 -13.26
CA LEU A 154 5.07 -5.57 -12.85
C LEU A 154 4.14 -4.64 -12.07
N ALA A 155 4.64 -3.86 -11.13
CA ALA A 155 3.84 -2.90 -10.37
C ALA A 155 3.18 -1.85 -11.27
N VAL A 156 3.92 -1.30 -12.23
CA VAL A 156 3.41 -0.31 -13.20
C VAL A 156 2.34 -0.92 -14.11
N LEU A 157 2.50 -2.18 -14.54
CA LEU A 157 1.50 -2.88 -15.36
C LEU A 157 0.15 -3.04 -14.65
N PHE A 158 0.13 -3.10 -13.32
CA PHE A 158 -1.12 -3.23 -12.55
C PHE A 158 -1.71 -1.91 -12.10
N HIS A 159 -0.86 -0.91 -11.80
CA HIS A 159 -1.33 0.39 -11.36
C HIS A 159 -0.32 1.51 -11.59
N GLN A 160 -0.77 2.60 -12.20
CA GLN A 160 0.06 3.77 -12.54
C GLN A 160 0.67 4.50 -11.33
N SER A 161 0.02 4.45 -10.15
CA SER A 161 0.57 5.09 -8.94
C SER A 161 1.93 4.52 -8.51
N SER A 162 2.30 3.34 -9.00
CA SER A 162 3.63 2.76 -8.83
C SER A 162 4.72 3.65 -9.41
N LEU A 163 4.44 4.41 -10.49
CA LEU A 163 5.40 5.35 -11.07
C LEU A 163 5.77 6.46 -10.09
N ALA A 164 4.79 7.04 -9.40
CA ALA A 164 5.04 8.04 -8.37
C ALA A 164 5.92 7.48 -7.25
N PHE A 165 5.67 6.23 -6.83
CA PHE A 165 6.52 5.55 -5.85
C PHE A 165 7.95 5.34 -6.37
N ILE A 166 8.12 4.87 -7.61
CA ILE A 166 9.45 4.66 -8.22
C ILE A 166 10.24 5.97 -8.29
N LEU A 167 9.61 7.08 -8.67
CA LEU A 167 10.26 8.39 -8.72
C LEU A 167 10.76 8.83 -7.34
N ILE A 168 9.94 8.68 -6.29
CA ILE A 168 10.36 8.98 -4.92
C ILE A 168 11.46 8.03 -4.44
N PHE A 169 11.41 6.76 -4.83
CA PHE A 169 12.48 5.80 -4.53
C PHE A 169 13.81 6.20 -5.21
N ILE A 170 13.78 6.64 -6.46
CA ILE A 170 14.96 7.15 -7.16
C ILE A 170 15.50 8.40 -6.44
N SER A 171 14.63 9.34 -6.07
CA SER A 171 15.00 10.51 -5.27
C SER A 171 15.65 10.13 -3.94
N TYR A 172 15.12 9.12 -3.24
CA TYR A 172 15.73 8.57 -2.03
C TYR A 172 17.17 8.10 -2.28
N LEU A 173 17.41 7.35 -3.37
CA LEU A 173 18.76 6.86 -3.69
C LEU A 173 19.75 8.02 -3.89
N PHE A 174 19.31 9.09 -4.57
CA PHE A 174 20.12 10.30 -4.71
C PHE A 174 20.38 10.96 -3.35
N PHE A 175 19.34 11.28 -2.58
CA PHE A 175 19.48 11.96 -1.28
C PHE A 175 20.33 11.18 -0.29
N ASN A 176 20.14 9.85 -0.21
CA ASN A 176 20.89 9.00 0.69
C ASN A 176 22.39 8.99 0.36
N ASN A 177 22.75 8.99 -0.93
CA ASN A 177 24.14 9.04 -1.37
C ASN A 177 24.80 10.40 -1.09
N PHE A 178 24.09 11.51 -1.33
CA PHE A 178 24.64 12.86 -1.17
C PHE A 178 24.70 13.31 0.29
N LEU A 179 23.60 13.19 1.03
CA LEU A 179 23.46 13.80 2.35
C LEU A 179 23.98 12.92 3.50
N LYS A 180 24.24 11.63 3.23
CA LYS A 180 24.58 10.61 4.25
C LYS A 180 23.61 10.73 5.44
N ILE A 181 22.34 10.50 5.16
CA ILE A 181 21.20 10.80 6.05
C ILE A 181 21.20 9.97 7.35
N ASN A 182 22.00 8.92 7.44
CA ASN A 182 22.01 7.94 8.52
C ASN A 182 23.10 8.17 9.60
N THR A 183 23.75 9.34 9.65
CA THR A 183 24.88 9.58 10.58
C THR A 183 24.46 9.83 12.04
N SER A 184 23.32 10.47 12.28
CA SER A 184 22.77 10.67 13.63
C SER A 184 21.25 10.82 13.59
N VAL A 185 20.57 10.38 14.67
CA VAL A 185 19.10 10.52 14.78
C VAL A 185 18.66 11.97 14.70
N PHE A 186 19.37 12.90 15.35
CA PHE A 186 19.01 14.31 15.31
C PHE A 186 19.10 14.89 13.88
N LYS A 187 20.20 14.63 13.16
CA LYS A 187 20.33 15.05 11.76
C LYS A 187 19.26 14.41 10.89
N PHE A 188 19.00 13.12 11.09
CA PHE A 188 17.97 12.40 10.34
C PHE A 188 16.57 12.97 10.60
N PHE A 189 16.24 13.32 11.84
CA PHE A 189 15.01 14.00 12.21
C PHE A 189 14.87 15.35 11.49
N ILE A 190 15.88 16.21 11.56
CA ILE A 190 15.87 17.52 10.91
C ILE A 190 15.69 17.38 9.40
N ILE A 191 16.36 16.42 8.75
CA ILE A 191 16.20 16.16 7.31
C ILE A 191 14.75 15.75 6.99
N ASN A 192 14.14 14.87 7.79
CA ASN A 192 12.74 14.46 7.56
C ASN A 192 11.75 15.62 7.82
N ILE A 193 12.02 16.50 8.79
CA ILE A 193 11.22 17.73 8.96
C ILE A 193 11.34 18.62 7.71
N LEU A 194 12.54 18.80 7.17
CA LEU A 194 12.73 19.57 5.93
C LEU A 194 12.02 18.93 4.74
N ILE A 195 12.08 17.60 4.60
CA ILE A 195 11.34 16.86 3.57
C ILE A 195 9.83 17.07 3.75
N LEU A 196 9.33 17.04 4.98
CA LEU A 196 7.91 17.22 5.26
C LEU A 196 7.44 18.63 4.89
N VAL A 197 8.18 19.66 5.28
CA VAL A 197 7.86 21.06 4.97
C VAL A 197 7.98 21.34 3.47
N PHE A 198 9.11 20.95 2.86
CA PHE A 198 9.32 21.16 1.43
C PHE A 198 8.33 20.36 0.58
N GLY A 199 8.08 19.10 0.95
CA GLY A 199 7.10 18.24 0.31
C GLY A 199 5.68 18.82 0.42
N PHE A 200 5.33 19.41 1.56
CA PHE A 200 4.06 20.13 1.72
C PHE A 200 3.95 21.30 0.75
N ILE A 201 4.98 22.16 0.68
CA ILE A 201 4.98 23.34 -0.19
C ILE A 201 4.87 22.92 -1.67
N VAL A 202 5.70 21.98 -2.12
CA VAL A 202 5.66 21.50 -3.50
C VAL A 202 4.31 20.86 -3.83
N ALA A 203 3.79 20.03 -2.94
CA ALA A 203 2.51 19.37 -3.17
C ALA A 203 1.35 20.36 -3.24
N ARG A 204 1.31 21.33 -2.32
CA ARG A 204 0.22 22.29 -2.20
C ARG A 204 0.21 23.33 -3.31
N PHE A 205 1.38 23.88 -3.65
CA PHE A 205 1.48 25.06 -4.52
C PHE A 205 1.98 24.76 -5.93
N ILE A 206 2.37 23.51 -6.21
CA ILE A 206 2.85 23.12 -7.55
C ILE A 206 2.05 21.92 -8.04
N LEU A 207 2.02 20.83 -7.27
CA LEU A 207 1.39 19.60 -7.73
C LEU A 207 -0.13 19.68 -7.76
N LEU A 208 -0.77 20.43 -6.86
CA LEU A 208 -2.23 20.55 -6.85
C LEU A 208 -2.74 21.19 -8.14
N ASP A 209 -2.22 22.37 -8.49
CA ASP A 209 -2.60 23.10 -9.69
C ASP A 209 -2.29 22.30 -10.95
N ALA A 210 -1.08 21.75 -11.05
CA ALA A 210 -0.71 20.88 -12.17
C ALA A 210 -1.58 19.61 -12.23
N ALA A 211 -2.03 19.06 -11.11
CA ALA A 211 -2.90 17.89 -11.14
C ALA A 211 -4.32 18.23 -11.63
N MET A 212 -4.84 19.41 -11.29
CA MET A 212 -6.14 19.86 -11.77
C MET A 212 -6.14 20.14 -13.27
N ASP A 213 -5.07 20.74 -13.79
CA ASP A 213 -4.97 21.10 -15.21
C ASP A 213 -4.79 19.88 -16.15
N TYR A 214 -4.10 18.83 -15.69
CA TYR A 214 -3.70 17.71 -16.55
C TYR A 214 -4.54 16.45 -16.40
N PHE A 215 -5.33 16.30 -15.32
CA PHE A 215 -6.09 15.09 -15.05
C PHE A 215 -7.60 15.36 -14.98
N GLN A 216 -8.28 15.24 -16.11
CA GLN A 216 -9.75 15.37 -16.22
C GLN A 216 -10.53 14.47 -15.23
N ARG A 217 -9.99 13.30 -14.86
CA ARG A 217 -10.61 12.45 -13.84
C ARG A 217 -10.58 13.07 -12.44
N LEU A 218 -9.52 13.79 -12.08
CA LEU A 218 -9.43 14.50 -10.80
C LEU A 218 -10.42 15.66 -10.75
N GLU A 219 -10.60 16.37 -11.85
CA GLU A 219 -11.67 17.38 -12.00
C GLU A 219 -13.05 16.73 -11.84
N ALA A 220 -13.34 15.63 -12.55
CA ALA A 220 -14.59 14.89 -12.43
C ALA A 220 -14.86 14.36 -11.01
N TYR A 221 -13.82 14.02 -10.24
CA TYR A 221 -13.98 13.60 -8.85
C TYR A 221 -14.23 14.79 -7.90
N SER A 222 -13.73 15.98 -8.23
CA SER A 222 -13.91 17.19 -7.42
C SER A 222 -15.37 17.67 -7.32
N THR A 223 -16.25 17.13 -8.18
CA THR A 223 -17.69 17.43 -8.22
C THR A 223 -18.57 16.31 -7.64
N THR A 224 -17.98 15.26 -7.07
CA THR A 224 -18.69 14.10 -6.48
C THR A 224 -18.52 14.04 -4.97
N ASP A 225 -19.21 13.12 -4.29
CA ASP A 225 -19.05 12.85 -2.85
C ASP A 225 -17.60 12.50 -2.43
N TYR A 226 -16.73 12.18 -3.38
CA TYR A 226 -15.29 12.00 -3.14
C TYR A 226 -14.49 13.31 -2.97
N ALA A 227 -15.13 14.46 -3.20
CA ALA A 227 -14.57 15.79 -2.98
C ALA A 227 -14.61 16.22 -1.51
N GLU A 228 -15.20 15.41 -0.62
CA GLU A 228 -15.25 15.74 0.81
C GLU A 228 -13.86 15.96 1.40
N SER A 229 -13.72 17.07 2.12
CA SER A 229 -12.49 17.44 2.79
C SER A 229 -12.21 16.45 3.93
N VAL A 230 -11.04 15.82 3.92
CA VAL A 230 -10.61 14.95 5.04
C VAL A 230 -10.41 15.78 6.30
N GLY A 231 -10.00 17.05 6.17
CA GLY A 231 -9.73 17.94 7.29
C GLY A 231 -8.36 17.68 7.91
N PHE A 232 -7.64 18.75 8.22
CA PHE A 232 -6.26 18.69 8.71
C PHE A 232 -6.11 17.85 10.00
N PHE A 233 -7.08 17.93 10.91
CA PHE A 233 -7.11 17.23 12.20
C PHE A 233 -8.11 16.07 12.25
N SER A 234 -8.46 15.46 11.12
CA SER A 234 -9.26 14.23 11.20
C SER A 234 -8.52 13.10 11.90
N LEU A 235 -9.30 12.18 12.47
CA LEU A 235 -8.78 10.96 13.10
C LEU A 235 -7.81 10.20 12.19
N SER A 236 -8.11 10.17 10.89
CA SER A 236 -7.27 9.51 9.89
C SER A 236 -5.88 10.16 9.75
N ASN A 237 -5.78 11.48 9.89
CA ASN A 237 -4.54 12.24 9.80
C ASN A 237 -3.77 12.25 11.13
N ILE A 238 -4.49 12.42 12.24
CA ILE A 238 -3.92 12.40 13.60
C ILE A 238 -3.12 11.11 13.83
N LYS A 239 -3.63 9.97 13.37
CA LYS A 239 -2.93 8.68 13.42
C LYS A 239 -1.51 8.80 12.85
N PHE A 240 -1.35 9.30 11.63
CA PHE A 240 -0.04 9.42 10.98
C PHE A 240 0.86 10.47 11.64
N TYR A 241 0.30 11.53 12.25
CA TYR A 241 1.07 12.50 13.03
C TYR A 241 1.68 11.85 14.28
N ILE A 242 0.86 11.07 15.00
CA ILE A 242 1.31 10.32 16.17
C ILE A 242 2.38 9.31 15.78
N GLU A 243 2.18 8.57 14.69
CA GLU A 243 3.17 7.61 14.19
C GLU A 243 4.48 8.26 13.78
N PHE A 244 4.43 9.43 13.12
CA PHE A 244 5.64 10.18 12.79
C PHE A 244 6.44 10.52 14.06
N PHE A 245 5.78 11.00 15.10
CA PHE A 245 6.45 11.30 16.38
C PHE A 245 6.99 10.02 17.04
N LEU A 246 6.20 8.95 17.06
CA LEU A 246 6.60 7.65 17.60
C LEU A 246 7.80 7.05 16.87
N ILE A 247 7.88 7.21 15.55
CA ILE A 247 9.03 6.75 14.75
C ILE A 247 10.32 7.36 15.32
N PHE A 248 10.37 8.68 15.51
CA PHE A 248 11.58 9.33 16.02
C PHE A 248 11.85 9.06 17.50
N LEU A 249 10.80 8.88 18.31
CA LEU A 249 10.95 8.44 19.70
C LEU A 249 11.59 7.04 19.80
N LEU A 250 11.24 6.13 18.88
CA LEU A 250 11.73 4.76 18.87
C LEU A 250 13.06 4.58 18.12
N LEU A 251 13.53 5.57 17.35
CA LEU A 251 14.80 5.50 16.63
C LEU A 251 16.02 5.63 17.56
N ASN A 252 17.14 5.03 17.15
CA ASN A 252 18.47 5.26 17.73
C ASN A 252 19.52 5.14 16.61
N ASN A 253 20.77 5.55 16.89
CA ASN A 253 21.84 5.49 15.91
C ASN A 253 22.14 4.06 15.40
N ARG A 254 21.90 3.01 16.22
CA ARG A 254 22.06 1.61 15.79
C ARG A 254 21.03 1.22 14.74
N LEU A 255 19.78 1.65 14.89
CA LEU A 255 18.70 1.37 13.94
C LEU A 255 18.91 2.09 12.60
N LEU A 256 19.59 3.25 12.60
CA LEU A 256 19.97 3.95 11.37
C LEU A 256 20.98 3.20 10.50
N LEU A 257 21.68 2.21 11.06
CA LEU A 257 22.53 1.31 10.26
C LEU A 257 21.70 0.39 9.36
N ASN A 258 20.43 0.15 9.71
CA ASN A 258 19.53 -0.62 8.87
C ASN A 258 18.97 0.27 7.75
N LYS A 259 19.52 0.09 6.54
CA LYS A 259 19.08 0.81 5.32
C LYS A 259 17.57 0.73 5.05
N PHE A 260 16.89 -0.36 5.44
CA PHE A 260 15.45 -0.49 5.25
C PHE A 260 14.68 0.44 6.17
N ILE A 261 15.11 0.61 7.43
CA ILE A 261 14.49 1.57 8.36
C ILE A 261 14.65 2.98 7.81
N VAL A 262 15.86 3.34 7.39
CA VAL A 262 16.14 4.68 6.82
C VAL A 262 15.28 4.95 5.59
N PHE A 263 15.20 3.99 4.67
CA PHE A 263 14.34 4.06 3.49
C PHE A 263 12.85 4.19 3.86
N PHE A 264 12.37 3.36 4.78
CA PHE A 264 10.95 3.34 5.16
C PHE A 264 10.53 4.63 5.86
N VAL A 265 11.37 5.21 6.72
CA VAL A 265 11.08 6.50 7.35
C VAL A 265 11.03 7.62 6.32
N PHE A 266 11.94 7.60 5.33
CA PHE A 266 11.91 8.57 4.23
C PHE A 266 10.59 8.49 3.45
N ILE A 267 10.19 7.29 3.03
CA ILE A 267 8.94 7.07 2.29
C ILE A 267 7.73 7.45 3.13
N PHE A 268 7.70 7.08 4.40
CA PHE A 268 6.65 7.47 5.33
C PHE A 268 6.51 9.00 5.41
N THR A 269 7.63 9.70 5.52
CA THR A 269 7.65 11.18 5.59
C THR A 269 7.11 11.83 4.33
N VAL A 270 7.47 11.33 3.15
CA VAL A 270 6.90 11.81 1.87
C VAL A 270 5.40 11.52 1.79
N GLY A 271 4.98 10.32 2.22
CA GLY A 271 3.56 10.00 2.31
C GLY A 271 2.81 10.96 3.22
N LEU A 272 3.37 11.25 4.39
CA LEU A 272 2.78 12.18 5.34
C LEU A 272 2.73 13.61 4.78
N SER A 273 3.77 14.08 4.10
CA SER A 273 3.75 15.43 3.50
C SER A 273 2.65 15.58 2.46
N LEU A 274 2.44 14.57 1.61
CA LEU A 274 1.35 14.57 0.62
C LEU A 274 -0.02 14.54 1.30
N ARG A 275 -0.17 13.72 2.33
CA ARG A 275 -1.43 13.62 3.08
C ARG A 275 -1.84 14.96 3.69
N VAL A 276 -0.87 15.64 4.31
CA VAL A 276 -1.07 16.94 4.95
C VAL A 276 -1.29 18.04 3.92
N ALA A 277 -0.57 18.02 2.79
CA ALA A 277 -0.71 19.03 1.74
C ALA A 277 -2.09 19.03 1.08
N PHE A 278 -2.67 17.84 0.91
CA PHE A 278 -3.96 17.64 0.29
C PHE A 278 -5.10 17.47 1.30
N TYR A 279 -4.98 17.99 2.53
CA TYR A 279 -5.94 17.74 3.62
C TYR A 279 -7.42 18.05 3.26
N ASP A 280 -7.64 18.94 2.30
CA ASP A 280 -8.93 19.38 1.78
C ASP A 280 -9.38 18.62 0.52
N PHE A 281 -8.59 17.68 0.01
CA PHE A 281 -8.90 16.89 -1.18
C PHE A 281 -8.82 15.38 -0.90
N GLY A 282 -9.97 14.79 -0.56
CA GLY A 282 -10.15 13.39 -0.13
C GLY A 282 -9.37 12.35 -0.92
N ILE A 283 -9.45 12.41 -2.24
CA ILE A 283 -8.80 11.43 -3.12
C ILE A 283 -7.29 11.54 -3.12
N LEU A 284 -6.72 12.74 -3.13
CA LEU A 284 -5.26 12.92 -3.15
C LEU A 284 -4.68 12.69 -1.75
N SER A 285 -5.34 13.21 -0.70
CA SER A 285 -4.96 12.93 0.68
C SER A 285 -5.06 11.44 1.00
N GLY A 286 -6.09 10.75 0.50
CA GLY A 286 -6.30 9.33 0.73
C GLY A 286 -5.46 8.46 -0.20
N ARG A 287 -5.84 8.36 -1.48
CA ARG A 287 -5.34 7.35 -2.42
C ARG A 287 -3.87 7.55 -2.80
N LEU A 288 -3.44 8.79 -3.04
CA LEU A 288 -2.06 9.07 -3.41
C LEU A 288 -1.12 8.92 -2.21
N SER A 289 -1.42 9.56 -1.07
CA SER A 289 -0.55 9.44 0.12
C SER A 289 -0.43 8.00 0.64
N ASN A 290 -1.54 7.23 0.59
CA ASN A 290 -1.58 5.83 1.01
C ASN A 290 -0.64 4.92 0.21
N THR A 291 -0.28 5.31 -1.01
CA THR A 291 0.74 4.61 -1.81
C THR A 291 2.09 4.59 -1.09
N PHE A 292 2.43 5.66 -0.37
CA PHE A 292 3.68 5.75 0.37
C PHE A 292 3.51 5.29 1.83
N LEU A 293 2.40 5.67 2.46
CA LEU A 293 2.14 5.38 3.87
C LEU A 293 1.97 3.88 4.18
N LEU A 294 1.67 3.03 3.19
CA LEU A 294 1.63 1.57 3.37
C LEU A 294 2.92 1.01 3.99
N ILE A 295 4.04 1.72 3.85
CA ILE A 295 5.32 1.33 4.44
C ILE A 295 5.28 1.20 5.97
N GLU A 296 4.33 1.87 6.65
CA GLU A 296 4.10 1.76 8.09
C GLU A 296 3.94 0.30 8.54
N VAL A 297 3.33 -0.52 7.68
CA VAL A 297 2.97 -1.92 7.94
C VAL A 297 4.22 -2.78 8.15
N PHE A 298 5.37 -2.32 7.67
CA PHE A 298 6.67 -2.92 7.95
C PHE A 298 7.45 -2.10 8.99
N LEU A 299 7.49 -0.78 8.82
CA LEU A 299 8.29 0.13 9.64
C LEU A 299 7.93 0.05 11.12
N MET A 300 6.64 0.15 11.45
CA MET A 300 6.21 0.20 12.85
C MET A 300 6.46 -1.13 13.57
N PRO A 301 6.13 -2.31 13.00
CA PRO A 301 6.56 -3.58 13.56
C PRO A 301 8.08 -3.72 13.74
N MET A 302 8.89 -3.23 12.79
CA MET A 302 10.35 -3.25 12.92
C MET A 302 10.84 -2.41 14.10
N LEU A 303 10.32 -1.18 14.26
CA LEU A 303 10.70 -0.30 15.36
C LEU A 303 10.24 -0.86 16.72
N LEU A 304 8.96 -1.24 16.83
CA LEU A 304 8.38 -1.74 18.07
C LEU A 304 9.04 -3.03 18.54
N SER A 305 9.27 -3.99 17.65
CA SER A 305 9.93 -5.26 18.00
C SER A 305 11.40 -5.10 18.39
N SER A 306 12.05 -4.00 17.99
CA SER A 306 13.41 -3.68 18.41
C SER A 306 13.50 -3.03 19.80
N ARG A 307 12.38 -2.52 20.33
CA ARG A 307 12.34 -1.77 21.60
C ARG A 307 11.56 -2.47 22.71
N LEU A 308 10.48 -3.14 22.35
CA LEU A 308 9.58 -3.78 23.29
C LEU A 308 9.94 -5.25 23.44
N ASN A 309 9.81 -5.76 24.67
CA ASN A 309 9.81 -7.21 24.86
C ASN A 309 8.54 -7.83 24.25
N LYS A 310 8.51 -9.16 24.12
CA LYS A 310 7.41 -9.86 23.44
C LYS A 310 6.04 -9.57 24.04
N ILE A 311 5.93 -9.50 25.37
CA ILE A 311 4.64 -9.31 26.06
C ILE A 311 4.08 -7.93 25.74
N TYR A 312 4.88 -6.87 25.95
CA TYR A 312 4.46 -5.51 25.65
C TYR A 312 4.19 -5.29 24.16
N LEU A 313 4.95 -5.96 23.28
CA LEU A 313 4.71 -5.92 21.84
C LEU A 313 3.34 -6.51 21.47
N TYR A 314 2.96 -7.66 22.04
CA TYR A 314 1.65 -8.26 21.78
C TYR A 314 0.50 -7.45 22.39
N ILE A 315 0.69 -6.88 23.59
CA ILE A 315 -0.29 -5.95 24.18
C ILE A 315 -0.49 -4.74 23.27
N TYR A 316 0.60 -4.14 22.78
CA TYR A 316 0.52 -3.04 21.82
C TYR A 316 -0.25 -3.44 20.56
N PHE A 317 0.08 -4.58 19.93
CA PHE A 317 -0.63 -5.04 18.75
C PHE A 317 -2.12 -5.29 19.01
N LEU A 318 -2.48 -5.83 20.16
CA LEU A 318 -3.88 -6.03 20.53
C LEU A 318 -4.63 -4.69 20.65
N LEU A 319 -4.05 -3.73 21.39
CA LEU A 319 -4.66 -2.40 21.57
C LEU A 319 -4.75 -1.65 20.24
N TYR A 320 -3.68 -1.66 19.45
CA TYR A 320 -3.65 -1.08 18.11
C TYR A 320 -4.74 -1.70 17.24
N PHE A 321 -4.83 -3.04 17.22
CA PHE A 321 -5.82 -3.75 16.43
C PHE A 321 -7.24 -3.33 16.82
N LEU A 322 -7.58 -3.34 18.11
CA LEU A 322 -8.92 -2.97 18.58
C LEU A 322 -9.29 -1.53 18.24
N VAL A 323 -8.40 -0.57 18.51
CA VAL A 323 -8.66 0.86 18.27
C VAL A 323 -8.75 1.15 16.77
N ILE A 324 -7.75 0.72 16.00
CA ILE A 324 -7.67 1.04 14.57
C ILE A 324 -8.73 0.27 13.78
N PHE A 325 -9.06 -0.96 14.16
CA PHE A 325 -10.16 -1.70 13.54
C PHE A 325 -11.49 -0.99 13.80
N TYR A 326 -11.76 -0.57 15.04
CA TYR A 326 -12.98 0.16 15.37
C TYR A 326 -13.10 1.45 14.57
N VAL A 327 -12.03 2.25 14.50
CA VAL A 327 -12.01 3.50 13.73
C VAL A 327 -12.19 3.22 12.23
N THR A 328 -11.45 2.27 11.67
CA THR A 328 -11.54 1.93 10.25
C THR A 328 -12.92 1.41 9.89
N TRP A 329 -13.47 0.47 10.68
CA TRP A 329 -14.77 -0.11 10.43
C TRP A 329 -15.87 0.95 10.50
N THR A 330 -15.90 1.74 11.57
CA THR A 330 -16.99 2.70 11.83
C THR A 330 -16.95 3.88 10.86
N PHE A 331 -15.77 4.43 10.56
CA PHE A 331 -15.64 5.70 9.84
C PHE A 331 -15.13 5.59 8.40
N GLN A 332 -14.69 4.42 7.94
CA GLN A 332 -14.09 4.28 6.61
C GLN A 332 -14.66 3.12 5.79
N ALA A 333 -14.85 1.95 6.40
CA ALA A 333 -15.07 0.71 5.65
C ALA A 333 -16.51 0.18 5.69
N SER A 334 -17.24 0.38 6.81
CA SER A 334 -18.54 -0.29 6.99
C SER A 334 -19.56 0.08 5.92
N GLU A 335 -19.67 1.35 5.53
CA GLU A 335 -20.62 1.79 4.52
C GLU A 335 -20.40 1.10 3.16
N PHE A 336 -19.13 0.99 2.74
CA PHE A 336 -18.76 0.40 1.45
C PHE A 336 -18.72 -1.12 1.46
N ILE A 337 -18.39 -1.74 2.59
CA ILE A 337 -18.22 -3.20 2.67
C ILE A 337 -19.50 -3.86 3.17
N LYS A 338 -20.10 -3.41 4.27
CA LYS A 338 -21.25 -4.09 4.89
C LYS A 338 -22.42 -4.24 3.94
N ASN A 339 -22.73 -3.17 3.19
CA ASN A 339 -23.89 -3.12 2.33
C ASN A 339 -23.65 -3.83 0.99
N ASN A 340 -22.41 -3.86 0.52
CA ASN A 340 -22.09 -4.34 -0.83
C ASN A 340 -21.43 -5.72 -0.86
N TYR A 341 -20.81 -6.17 0.24
CA TYR A 341 -20.07 -7.42 0.29
C TYR A 341 -20.93 -8.65 0.03
N PHE A 342 -22.21 -8.61 0.42
CA PHE A 342 -23.14 -9.72 0.18
C PHE A 342 -24.02 -9.52 -1.05
N LEU A 343 -23.87 -8.41 -1.78
CA LEU A 343 -24.62 -8.19 -3.01
C LEU A 343 -24.03 -9.05 -4.13
N PRO A 344 -24.86 -9.81 -4.86
CA PRO A 344 -24.37 -10.62 -5.96
C PRO A 344 -23.78 -9.75 -7.07
N LEU A 345 -22.80 -10.30 -7.78
CA LEU A 345 -22.28 -9.72 -9.02
C LEU A 345 -23.23 -10.12 -10.15
N SER A 346 -24.21 -9.27 -10.45
CA SER A 346 -25.22 -9.45 -11.50
C SER A 346 -24.87 -8.66 -12.76
#